data_AF-A0A7Z6T7A6-F1
#
_entry.id   AF-A0A7Z6T7A6-F1
#
_cell.length_a   1.000
_cell.length_b   1.000
_cell.length_c   1.000
_cell.angle_alpha   90.00
_cell.angle_beta   90.00
_cell.angle_gamma   90.00
#
_symmetry.space_group_name_H-M   'P 1'
#
loop_
_entity.id
_entity.type
_entity.pdbx_description
1 polymer ?
#
loop_
_entity_poly.entity_id
_entity_poly.type
_entity_poly.pdbx_seq_one_letter_code
_entity_poly.pdbx_strand_id
1 'polypeptide(L)'
;MQIHIEASALPGRTCGPDSDFPGFENIHVGVQRKDRPGELLGLHPGDAPGAYWTLECTAKATADGVEISGPYIQNRLGGRFIYLSWGTVDEAGLFSMFRRAKLMFRDIEPEVLEAAARSGRLTGRLGLTDAKGQPLCARVRPPAISWSAGAGAGAGAGEARTG
;
A
#
# COMPACT_ATOMS: atom_id res chain seq x y z
N MET A 1 9.53 -2.31 11.83
CA MET A 1 9.54 -3.02 10.53
C MET A 1 9.01 -2.06 9.48
N GLN A 2 9.54 -2.11 8.26
CA GLN A 2 9.01 -1.30 7.16
C GLN A 2 8.20 -2.14 6.18
N ILE A 3 7.12 -1.57 5.66
CA ILE A 3 6.40 -2.12 4.52
C ILE A 3 6.67 -1.24 3.31
N HIS A 4 7.19 -1.84 2.26
CA HIS A 4 7.47 -1.19 0.99
C HIS A 4 6.38 -1.61 0.00
N ILE A 5 5.65 -0.65 -0.55
CA ILE A 5 4.70 -0.91 -1.63
C ILE A 5 5.32 -0.35 -2.90
N GLU A 6 5.54 -1.23 -3.87
CA GLU A 6 6.16 -0.90 -5.15
C GLU A 6 5.14 -1.17 -6.26
N ALA A 7 4.66 -0.10 -6.87
CA ALA A 7 3.52 -0.16 -7.75
C ALA A 7 3.86 0.35 -9.15
N SER A 8 3.28 -0.29 -10.16
CA SER A 8 3.51 -0.01 -11.59
C SER A 8 2.19 0.01 -12.35
N ALA A 9 2.24 0.27 -13.66
CA ALA A 9 1.07 0.24 -14.55
C ALA A 9 -0.11 1.03 -13.98
N LEU A 10 0.08 2.33 -13.77
CA LEU A 10 -0.96 3.23 -13.28
C LEU A 10 -1.99 3.51 -14.40
N PRO A 11 -3.25 3.82 -14.06
CA PRO A 11 -4.37 3.85 -15.02
C PRO A 11 -4.40 5.09 -15.93
N GLY A 12 -3.44 6.00 -15.80
CA GLY A 12 -3.46 7.31 -16.43
C GLY A 12 -4.24 8.35 -15.62
N ARG A 13 -4.29 9.56 -16.15
CA ARG A 13 -4.92 10.73 -15.50
C ARG A 13 -6.42 10.80 -15.67
N THR A 14 -6.94 10.01 -16.61
CA THR A 14 -8.34 10.00 -17.00
C THR A 14 -8.80 8.56 -17.12
N CYS A 15 -9.99 8.28 -16.62
CA CYS A 15 -10.69 7.04 -16.94
C CYS A 15 -12.14 7.38 -17.30
N GLY A 16 -12.60 6.76 -18.39
CA GLY A 16 -13.95 6.96 -18.91
C GLY A 16 -15.02 6.34 -18.00
N PRO A 17 -16.29 6.68 -18.25
CA PRO A 17 -17.40 6.10 -17.51
C PRO A 17 -17.53 4.59 -17.76
N ASP A 18 -18.13 3.89 -16.80
CA ASP A 18 -18.55 2.49 -16.84
C ASP A 18 -19.91 2.36 -16.11
N SER A 19 -20.50 1.17 -16.08
CA SER A 19 -21.87 0.94 -15.56
C SER A 19 -22.16 1.61 -14.21
N ASP A 20 -21.18 1.63 -13.32
CA ASP A 20 -21.29 2.17 -11.95
C ASP A 20 -20.22 3.23 -11.64
N PHE A 21 -19.67 3.86 -12.68
CA PHE A 21 -18.51 4.71 -12.55
C PHE A 21 -18.64 5.91 -13.49
N PRO A 22 -18.76 7.16 -13.00
CA PRO A 22 -19.03 8.32 -13.85
C PRO A 22 -17.83 8.73 -14.73
N GLY A 23 -16.65 8.17 -14.47
CA GLY A 23 -15.39 8.65 -15.03
C GLY A 23 -14.81 9.79 -14.19
N PHE A 24 -13.48 9.91 -14.21
CA PHE A 24 -12.76 10.94 -13.47
C PHE A 24 -11.55 11.42 -14.25
N GLU A 25 -11.16 12.65 -14.00
CA GLU A 25 -9.95 13.29 -14.49
C GLU A 25 -9.06 13.71 -13.31
N ASN A 26 -7.82 14.10 -13.59
CA ASN A 26 -6.86 14.50 -12.57
C ASN A 26 -6.68 13.42 -11.48
N ILE A 27 -6.64 12.15 -11.90
CA ILE A 27 -6.58 11.01 -10.99
C ILE A 27 -5.23 10.92 -10.30
N HIS A 28 -5.28 10.64 -9.00
CA HIS A 28 -4.13 10.38 -8.14
C HIS A 28 -4.38 9.19 -7.22
N VAL A 29 -3.30 8.62 -6.70
CA VAL A 29 -3.31 7.54 -5.70
C VAL A 29 -2.40 7.84 -4.52
N GLY A 30 -2.83 7.49 -3.33
CA GLY A 30 -2.00 7.55 -2.12
C GLY A 30 -2.38 6.48 -1.10
N VAL A 31 -1.54 6.29 -0.09
CA VAL A 31 -1.82 5.36 1.01
C VAL A 31 -2.63 6.07 2.09
N GLN A 32 -3.82 5.55 2.39
CA GLN A 32 -4.74 6.20 3.33
C GLN A 32 -4.34 5.95 4.79
N ARG A 33 -4.24 7.02 5.57
CA ARG A 33 -4.05 6.92 7.02
C ARG A 33 -5.27 6.26 7.68
N LYS A 34 -5.00 5.47 8.72
CA LYS A 34 -6.01 4.88 9.60
C LYS A 34 -6.78 5.99 10.32
N ASP A 35 -8.11 5.86 10.34
CA ASP A 35 -9.04 6.77 11.00
C ASP A 35 -9.04 8.23 10.48
N ARG A 36 -8.29 8.52 9.40
CA ARG A 36 -8.21 9.84 8.78
C ARG A 36 -8.28 9.75 7.25
N PRO A 37 -9.48 9.61 6.66
CA PRO A 37 -9.63 9.33 5.22
C PRO A 37 -9.07 10.37 4.26
N GLY A 38 -8.99 11.63 4.67
CA GLY A 38 -8.40 12.72 3.87
C GLY A 38 -6.87 12.83 3.99
N GLU A 39 -6.24 12.11 4.91
CA GLU A 39 -4.78 12.11 5.04
C GLU A 39 -4.18 10.96 4.24
N LEU A 40 -3.45 11.32 3.17
CA LEU A 40 -2.76 10.38 2.29
C LEU A 40 -1.25 10.54 2.42
N LEU A 41 -0.55 9.41 2.45
CA LEU A 41 0.89 9.36 2.29
C LEU A 41 1.25 9.19 0.82
N GLY A 42 2.20 10.00 0.34
CA GLY A 42 2.81 9.89 -1.00
C GLY A 42 1.76 9.93 -2.10
N LEU A 43 1.17 11.09 -2.36
CA LEU A 43 0.21 11.21 -3.45
C LEU A 43 0.95 11.17 -4.79
N HIS A 44 0.57 10.25 -5.67
CA HIS A 44 1.16 10.09 -7.01
C HIS A 44 0.11 10.35 -8.09
N PRO A 45 0.45 11.06 -9.17
CA PRO A 45 -0.45 11.21 -10.31
C PRO A 45 -0.62 9.87 -11.04
N GLY A 46 -1.81 9.65 -11.62
CA GLY A 46 -2.18 8.40 -12.27
C GLY A 46 -1.38 8.05 -13.53
N ASP A 47 -0.55 8.96 -14.05
CA ASP A 47 0.38 8.74 -15.16
C ASP A 47 1.85 8.66 -14.71
N ALA A 48 2.13 8.61 -13.40
CA ALA A 48 3.47 8.40 -12.93
C ALA A 48 4.02 7.05 -13.44
N PRO A 49 5.34 6.95 -13.74
CA PRO A 49 5.95 5.70 -14.19
C PRO A 49 5.89 4.58 -13.15
N GLY A 50 5.69 4.94 -11.88
CA GLY A 50 5.47 4.04 -10.75
C GLY A 50 5.09 4.83 -9.50
N ALA A 51 4.67 4.13 -8.46
CA ALA A 51 4.37 4.71 -7.15
C ALA A 51 5.00 3.86 -6.06
N TYR A 52 5.62 4.53 -5.08
CA TYR A 52 6.44 3.88 -4.07
C TYR A 52 6.11 4.46 -2.69
N TRP A 53 5.80 3.57 -1.75
CA TRP A 53 5.50 3.97 -0.38
C TRP A 53 6.29 3.14 0.62
N THR A 54 6.84 3.80 1.63
CA THR A 54 7.43 3.16 2.81
C THR A 54 6.57 3.46 4.02
N LEU A 55 6.07 2.41 4.67
CA LEU A 55 5.20 2.51 5.83
C LEU A 55 5.94 1.98 7.06
N GLU A 56 6.10 2.82 8.07
CA GLU A 56 6.55 2.37 9.38
C GLU A 56 5.44 1.59 10.09
N CYS A 57 5.80 0.43 10.64
CA CYS A 57 4.89 -0.42 11.38
C CYS A 57 5.59 -1.24 12.47
N THR A 58 4.78 -1.70 13.41
CA THR A 58 5.16 -2.68 14.43
C THR A 58 4.71 -4.05 13.98
N ALA A 59 5.64 -5.01 13.96
CA ALA A 59 5.37 -6.43 13.82
C ALA A 59 5.58 -7.10 15.17
N LYS A 60 4.56 -7.80 15.68
CA LYS A 60 4.61 -8.53 16.95
C LYS A 60 4.31 -9.99 16.68
N ALA A 61 5.23 -10.88 17.08
CA ALA A 61 4.95 -12.31 17.07
C ALA A 61 3.90 -12.65 18.15
N THR A 62 2.93 -13.48 17.79
CA THR A 62 1.86 -14.00 18.64
C THR A 62 1.75 -15.52 18.46
N ALA A 63 0.90 -16.17 19.25
CA ALA A 63 0.62 -17.59 19.08
C ALA A 63 -0.05 -17.92 17.73
N ASP A 64 -0.72 -16.94 17.12
CA ASP A 64 -1.48 -17.09 15.87
C ASP A 64 -0.72 -16.55 14.64
N GLY A 65 0.57 -16.20 14.80
CA GLY A 65 1.44 -15.67 13.75
C GLY A 65 1.93 -14.24 14.02
N VAL A 66 2.19 -13.46 12.96
CA VAL A 66 2.68 -12.08 13.09
C VAL A 66 1.52 -11.09 13.04
N GLU A 67 1.34 -10.33 14.12
CA GLU A 67 0.42 -9.23 14.16
C GLU A 67 1.09 -7.91 13.74
N ILE A 68 0.58 -7.26 12.70
CA ILE A 68 1.08 -5.97 12.21
C ILE A 68 0.18 -4.82 12.67
N SER A 69 0.76 -3.71 13.11
CA SER A 69 0.04 -2.50 13.47
C SER A 69 0.82 -1.24 13.06
N GLY A 70 0.11 -0.13 12.86
CA GLY A 70 0.73 1.14 12.47
C GLY A 70 -0.29 2.18 12.00
N PRO A 71 0.15 3.42 11.72
CA PRO A 71 -0.72 4.52 11.33
C PRO A 71 -1.39 4.33 9.97
N TYR A 72 -0.85 3.47 9.10
CA TYR A 72 -1.40 3.15 7.78
C TYR A 72 -1.99 1.73 7.71
N ILE A 73 -2.05 1.03 8.84
CA ILE A 73 -2.57 -0.34 8.93
C ILE A 73 -4.00 -0.29 9.46
N GLN A 74 -4.94 -0.48 8.57
CA GLN A 74 -6.36 -0.56 8.90
C GLN A 74 -6.61 -1.82 9.73
N ASN A 75 -7.56 -1.76 10.67
CA ASN A 75 -8.01 -2.92 11.44
C ASN A 75 -9.54 -2.94 11.50
N ARG A 76 -10.17 -3.39 10.42
CA ARG A 76 -11.62 -3.44 10.23
C ARG A 76 -11.96 -4.45 9.15
N LEU A 77 -13.26 -4.69 8.91
CA LEU A 77 -13.70 -5.56 7.81
C LEU A 77 -13.08 -6.98 7.86
N GLY A 78 -12.92 -7.52 9.06
CA GLY A 78 -12.42 -8.88 9.28
C GLY A 78 -10.90 -9.05 9.11
N GLY A 79 -10.10 -7.98 9.22
CA GLY A 79 -8.65 -8.13 9.34
C GLY A 79 -7.84 -6.85 9.20
N ARG A 80 -6.53 -7.05 9.02
CA ARG A 80 -5.54 -6.00 8.85
C ARG A 80 -5.13 -5.83 7.39
N PHE A 81 -5.02 -4.59 6.94
CA PHE A 81 -4.75 -4.27 5.54
C PHE A 81 -4.29 -2.83 5.34
N ILE A 82 -3.74 -2.54 4.15
CA ILE A 82 -3.38 -1.20 3.69
C ILE A 82 -4.45 -0.72 2.70
N TYR A 83 -4.85 0.56 2.77
CA TYR A 83 -5.69 1.19 1.76
C TYR A 83 -4.84 1.95 0.74
N LEU A 84 -5.03 1.62 -0.54
CA LEU A 84 -4.72 2.55 -1.62
C LEU A 84 -6.01 3.29 -1.98
N SER A 85 -5.96 4.62 -1.94
CA SER A 85 -7.10 5.48 -2.25
C SER A 85 -6.87 6.24 -3.53
N TRP A 86 -7.81 6.09 -4.46
CA TRP A 86 -7.91 6.85 -5.69
C TRP A 86 -8.83 8.04 -5.51
N GLY A 87 -8.42 9.17 -6.06
CA GLY A 87 -9.20 10.38 -6.01
C GLY A 87 -8.77 11.39 -7.05
N THR A 88 -9.57 12.43 -7.19
CA THR A 88 -9.24 13.61 -7.98
C THR A 88 -8.63 14.66 -7.07
N VAL A 89 -7.78 15.51 -7.63
CA VAL A 89 -7.28 16.70 -6.95
C VAL A 89 -7.86 17.91 -7.65
N ASP A 90 -8.48 18.85 -6.93
CA ASP A 90 -9.00 20.08 -7.55
C ASP A 90 -7.91 21.16 -7.68
N GLU A 91 -8.28 22.33 -8.20
CA GLU A 91 -7.37 23.47 -8.37
C GLU A 91 -6.80 23.99 -7.03
N ALA A 92 -7.52 23.79 -5.93
CA ALA A 92 -7.08 24.15 -4.58
C ALA A 92 -6.19 23.07 -3.94
N GLY A 93 -5.94 21.96 -4.63
CA GLY A 93 -5.16 20.82 -4.13
C GLY A 93 -5.95 19.88 -3.22
N LEU A 94 -7.27 20.02 -3.13
CA LEU A 94 -8.10 19.16 -2.30
C LEU A 94 -8.30 17.79 -2.95
N PHE A 95 -7.96 16.74 -2.21
CA PHE A 95 -8.18 15.36 -2.65
C PHE A 95 -9.62 14.90 -2.37
N SER A 96 -10.32 14.48 -3.41
CA SER A 96 -11.66 13.90 -3.36
C SER A 96 -11.61 12.42 -3.76
N MET A 97 -11.78 11.54 -2.77
CA MET A 97 -11.72 10.09 -2.96
C MET A 97 -12.95 9.56 -3.72
N PHE A 98 -12.74 8.69 -4.71
CA PHE A 98 -13.83 8.01 -5.41
C PHE A 98 -13.71 6.49 -5.41
N ARG A 99 -12.52 5.91 -5.15
CA ARG A 99 -12.30 4.45 -5.23
C ARG A 99 -11.16 4.01 -4.32
N ARG A 100 -11.18 2.75 -3.88
CA ARG A 100 -10.15 2.18 -3.01
C ARG A 100 -9.81 0.73 -3.35
N ALA A 101 -8.55 0.39 -3.15
CA ALA A 101 -8.05 -0.99 -3.10
C ALA A 101 -7.54 -1.35 -1.70
N LYS A 102 -7.65 -2.62 -1.32
CA LYS A 102 -7.24 -3.18 -0.03
C LYS A 102 -6.17 -4.23 -0.25
N LEU A 103 -5.01 -4.04 0.39
CA LEU A 103 -3.92 -5.01 0.41
C LEU A 103 -3.97 -5.74 1.76
N MET A 104 -4.59 -6.92 1.78
CA MET A 104 -4.88 -7.63 3.03
C MET A 104 -3.70 -8.46 3.50
N PHE A 105 -3.36 -8.38 4.78
CA PHE A 105 -2.26 -9.17 5.34
C PHE A 105 -2.60 -10.65 5.47
N ARG A 106 -3.88 -11.01 5.55
CA ARG A 106 -4.32 -12.41 5.51
C ARG A 106 -4.14 -13.09 4.13
N ASP A 107 -3.79 -12.33 3.09
CA ASP A 107 -3.44 -12.87 1.77
C ASP A 107 -1.94 -13.08 1.60
N ILE A 108 -1.14 -12.88 2.66
CA ILE A 108 0.30 -13.09 2.66
C ILE A 108 0.58 -14.46 3.28
N GLU A 109 1.47 -15.25 2.68
CA GLU A 109 1.89 -16.51 3.29
C GLU A 109 2.50 -16.25 4.69
N PRO A 110 2.14 -17.03 5.72
CA PRO A 110 2.65 -16.82 7.08
C PRO A 110 4.18 -16.76 7.16
N GLU A 111 4.87 -17.62 6.40
CA GLU A 111 6.33 -17.69 6.32
C GLU A 111 6.95 -16.37 5.82
N VAL A 112 6.30 -15.68 4.88
CA VAL A 112 6.73 -14.38 4.36
C VAL A 112 6.58 -13.29 5.43
N LEU A 113 5.47 -13.30 6.17
CA LEU A 113 5.25 -12.36 7.28
C LEU A 113 6.25 -12.57 8.41
N GLU A 114 6.51 -13.81 8.79
CA GLU A 114 7.49 -14.17 9.80
C GLU A 114 8.91 -13.79 9.38
N ALA A 115 9.29 -14.10 8.13
CA ALA A 115 10.58 -13.71 7.58
C ALA A 115 10.72 -12.18 7.59
N ALA A 116 9.70 -11.44 7.17
CA ALA A 116 9.71 -9.98 7.17
C ALA A 116 9.78 -9.39 8.58
N ALA A 117 9.11 -9.99 9.56
CA ALA A 117 9.18 -9.58 10.96
C ALA A 117 10.60 -9.75 11.54
N ARG A 118 11.30 -10.83 11.16
CA ARG A 118 12.70 -11.07 11.54
C ARG A 118 13.68 -10.15 10.79
N SER A 119 13.49 -9.99 9.49
CA SER A 119 14.42 -9.27 8.62
C SER A 119 14.20 -7.76 8.61
N GLY A 120 13.02 -7.28 9.02
CA GLY A 120 12.68 -5.87 9.16
C GLY A 120 12.01 -5.23 7.94
N ARG A 121 11.79 -5.96 6.84
CA ARG A 121 11.11 -5.43 5.64
C ARG A 121 10.17 -6.44 4.99
N LEU A 122 8.95 -5.97 4.73
CA LEU A 122 7.93 -6.62 3.89
C LEU A 122 7.77 -5.78 2.60
N THR A 123 7.78 -6.40 1.43
CA THR A 123 7.57 -5.70 0.15
C THR A 123 6.37 -6.28 -0.59
N GLY A 124 5.42 -5.42 -0.97
CA GLY A 124 4.28 -5.76 -1.83
C GLY A 124 4.46 -5.14 -3.22
N ARG A 125 4.37 -5.95 -4.28
CA ARG A 125 4.49 -5.50 -5.67
C ARG A 125 3.19 -5.75 -6.43
N LEU A 126 2.68 -4.74 -7.13
CA LEU A 126 1.41 -4.82 -7.86
C LEU A 126 1.34 -3.86 -9.06
N GLY A 127 0.47 -4.19 -10.02
CA GLY A 127 -0.03 -3.22 -11.00
C GLY A 127 -1.21 -2.42 -10.41
N LEU A 128 -1.42 -1.18 -10.86
CA LEU A 128 -2.46 -0.30 -10.34
C LEU A 128 -3.65 -0.08 -11.29
N THR A 129 -3.66 -0.79 -12.41
CA THR A 129 -4.73 -0.81 -13.39
C THR A 129 -5.43 -2.16 -13.36
N ASP A 130 -6.76 -2.17 -13.38
CA ASP A 130 -7.55 -3.39 -13.45
C ASP A 130 -7.73 -3.89 -14.91
N ALA A 131 -8.42 -5.01 -15.08
CA ALA A 131 -8.61 -5.63 -16.40
C ALA A 131 -9.42 -4.77 -17.39
N LYS A 132 -10.11 -3.73 -16.92
CA LYS A 132 -10.86 -2.78 -17.75
C LYS A 132 -10.05 -1.53 -18.10
N GLY A 133 -8.79 -1.44 -17.67
CA GLY A 133 -8.01 -0.21 -17.80
C GLY A 133 -8.35 0.86 -16.75
N GLN A 134 -9.09 0.51 -15.69
CA GLN A 134 -9.53 1.45 -14.66
C GLN A 134 -8.62 1.38 -13.42
N PRO A 135 -8.71 2.36 -12.50
CA PRO A 135 -7.97 2.30 -11.26
C PRO A 135 -8.30 1.03 -10.46
N LEU A 136 -7.26 0.31 -10.01
CA LEU A 136 -7.40 -0.93 -9.25
C LEU A 136 -8.25 -0.71 -7.99
N CYS A 137 -9.18 -1.63 -7.71
CA CYS A 137 -10.09 -1.49 -6.58
C CYS A 137 -10.35 -2.78 -5.80
N ALA A 138 -11.23 -2.69 -4.81
CA ALA A 138 -11.70 -3.80 -3.99
C ALA A 138 -10.55 -4.50 -3.25
N ARG A 139 -10.62 -5.81 -3.05
CA ARG A 139 -9.56 -6.58 -2.40
C ARG A 139 -8.58 -7.10 -3.47
N VAL A 140 -7.34 -6.67 -3.38
CA VAL A 140 -6.25 -7.18 -4.24
C VAL A 140 -5.74 -8.48 -3.64
N ARG A 141 -5.65 -9.53 -4.45
CA ARG A 141 -5.18 -10.86 -4.04
C ARG A 141 -4.09 -11.34 -5.00
N PRO A 142 -3.21 -12.27 -4.58
CA PRO A 142 -2.39 -13.01 -5.51
C PRO A 142 -3.24 -13.62 -6.65
N PRO A 143 -2.76 -13.62 -7.91
CA PRO A 143 -1.43 -13.18 -8.33
C PRO A 143 -1.31 -11.67 -8.65
N ALA A 144 -2.36 -10.86 -8.48
CA ALA A 144 -2.32 -9.43 -8.79
C ALA A 144 -1.40 -8.61 -7.86
N ILE A 145 -1.07 -9.17 -6.69
CA ILE A 145 -0.02 -8.67 -5.80
C ILE A 145 0.88 -9.85 -5.39
N SER A 146 2.18 -9.60 -5.37
CA SER A 146 3.18 -10.52 -4.80
C SER A 146 3.80 -9.91 -3.55
N TRP A 147 4.05 -10.73 -2.54
CA TRP A 147 4.70 -10.31 -1.29
C TRP A 147 6.03 -11.01 -1.11
N SER A 148 7.02 -10.30 -0.56
CA SER A 148 8.32 -10.87 -0.23
C SER A 148 8.92 -10.22 1.01
N ALA A 149 9.64 -11.01 1.81
CA ALA A 149 10.49 -10.49 2.87
C ALA A 149 11.85 -10.04 2.31
N GLY A 150 12.49 -9.08 2.96
CA GLY A 150 13.85 -8.65 2.63
C GLY A 150 14.55 -8.05 3.84
N ALA A 151 15.86 -7.82 3.76
CA ALA A 151 16.57 -7.10 4.82
C ALA A 151 16.01 -5.68 4.92
N GLY A 152 15.54 -5.30 6.12
CA GLY A 152 15.43 -3.89 6.48
C GLY A 152 16.83 -3.29 6.48
N ALA A 153 16.96 -2.03 6.09
CA ALA A 153 18.20 -1.31 6.33
C ALA A 153 18.42 -1.26 7.84
N GLY A 154 19.20 -2.21 8.38
CA GLY A 154 19.58 -2.21 9.77
C GLY A 154 20.31 -0.91 10.05
N ALA A 155 20.00 -0.27 11.18
CA ALA A 155 20.87 0.71 11.79
C ALA A 155 22.29 0.12 11.80
N GLY A 156 23.14 0.65 10.92
CA GLY A 156 24.49 0.15 10.72
C GLY A 156 25.26 0.25 12.03
N ALA A 157 25.75 -0.92 12.45
CA ALA A 157 26.93 -1.15 13.26
C ALA A 157 27.48 0.05 14.03
N GLY A 158 27.34 0.01 15.36
CA GLY A 158 28.29 0.67 16.24
C GLY A 158 29.69 0.15 15.93
N GLU A 159 30.52 1.02 15.38
CA GLU A 159 31.95 0.78 15.23
C GLU A 159 32.55 0.75 16.63
N ALA A 160 32.80 -0.46 17.12
CA ALA A 160 33.71 -0.69 18.22
C ALA A 160 35.09 -0.16 17.80
N ARG A 161 35.57 0.88 18.49
CA ARG A 161 37.00 1.15 18.59
C ARG A 161 37.46 0.74 19.98
N THR A 162 38.06 -0.45 20.02
CA THR A 162 38.92 -0.92 21.11
C THR A 162 40.35 -0.64 20.69
N GLY A 163 41.16 -0.10 21.62
CA GLY A 163 42.62 0.00 21.50
C GLY A 163 43.13 1.42 21.51
#